data_AF-A0A3D4JLJ5-F1
#
_entry.id   AF-A0A3D4JLJ5-F1
#
_cell.length_a   1.000
_cell.length_b   1.000
_cell.length_c   1.000
_cell.angle_alpha   90.00
_cell.angle_beta   90.00
_cell.angle_gamma   90.00
#
_symmetry.space_group_name_H-M   'P 1'
#
loop_
_entity.id
_entity.type
_entity.pdbx_description
1 polymer ?
#
loop_
_entity_poly.entity_id
_entity_poly.type
_entity_poly.pdbx_seq_one_letter_code
_entity_poly.pdbx_strand_id
1 'polypeptide(L)'
;TRLAGSSDMSFLSVDELKTFKKITGGDSLFAEFKGQQAFEFTYDGLLWFCMNRLPKFGGDDGKWVYDRIMVVECNNIIPPEKQDKQLLDKLYAEREGIVRKAVLAIQNVIRNGYRFFEPKSVNIAREQYMSDNNTVVSFWNECMVQRNKISDKATVGKIYDVYKAWCQDNNSGYAKSAKEFRNIISEYLNTSYSNLTVRSKSGIIYRNYTLSVDTKQQYCRIYGYDTIV
;
A
#
# COMPACT_ATOMS: atom_id res chain seq x y z
N THR A 1 16.12 -3.96 23.26
CA THR A 1 15.76 -5.07 22.36
C THR A 1 15.90 -4.61 20.93
N ARG A 2 16.66 -5.32 20.08
CA ARG A 2 16.93 -4.93 18.68
C ARG A 2 15.88 -5.43 17.67
N LEU A 3 14.76 -5.95 18.16
CA LEU A 3 13.63 -6.38 17.35
C LEU A 3 12.39 -5.66 17.89
N ALA A 4 11.68 -4.96 17.02
CA ALA A 4 10.38 -4.35 17.33
C ALA A 4 9.35 -4.89 16.33
N GLY A 5 8.15 -5.17 16.81
CA GLY A 5 7.13 -5.82 16.00
C GLY A 5 5.77 -5.80 16.66
N SER A 6 4.73 -5.93 15.85
CA SER A 6 3.35 -6.10 16.30
C SER A 6 2.65 -7.13 15.43
N SER A 7 1.64 -7.79 16.01
CA SER A 7 0.63 -8.52 15.26
C SER A 7 -0.45 -7.54 14.82
N ASP A 8 -0.72 -7.47 13.52
CA ASP A 8 -1.80 -6.69 12.91
C ASP A 8 -1.64 -5.14 12.92
N MET A 9 -1.53 -4.54 11.72
CA MET A 9 -1.75 -3.11 11.48
C MET A 9 -2.48 -2.98 10.15
N SER A 10 -3.75 -2.59 10.17
CA SER A 10 -4.57 -2.50 8.96
C SER A 10 -4.31 -1.22 8.16
N PHE A 11 -3.89 -0.13 8.82
CA PHE A 11 -3.68 1.17 8.19
C PHE A 11 -2.55 1.93 8.90
N LEU A 12 -1.73 2.65 8.13
CA LEU A 12 -0.71 3.57 8.66
C LEU A 12 -1.02 5.00 8.22
N SER A 13 -1.21 5.87 9.20
CA SER A 13 -1.36 7.31 9.03
C SER A 13 -0.08 7.97 8.50
N VAL A 14 -0.20 9.23 8.05
CA VAL A 14 0.94 10.01 7.52
C VAL A 14 2.02 10.20 8.58
N ASP A 15 1.67 10.38 9.85
CA ASP A 15 2.64 10.59 10.92
C ASP A 15 3.34 9.29 11.33
N GLU A 16 2.64 8.16 11.29
CA GLU A 16 3.24 6.84 11.44
C GLU A 16 4.19 6.53 10.27
N LEU A 17 3.83 6.93 9.04
CA LEU A 17 4.70 6.80 7.87
C LEU A 17 5.98 7.63 7.98
N LYS A 18 5.90 8.86 8.52
CA LYS A 18 7.11 9.67 8.82
C LYS A 18 8.00 8.97 9.83
N THR A 19 7.42 8.43 10.89
CA THR A 19 8.16 7.69 11.92
C THR A 19 8.81 6.43 11.34
N PHE A 20 8.08 5.68 10.52
CA PHE A 20 8.61 4.52 9.79
C PHE A 20 9.81 4.89 8.92
N LYS A 21 9.73 5.99 8.16
CA LYS A 21 10.86 6.47 7.34
C LYS A 21 12.07 6.85 8.16
N LYS A 22 11.86 7.52 9.31
CA LYS A 22 12.96 7.86 10.22
C LYS A 22 13.64 6.61 10.77
N ILE A 23 12.85 5.67 11.28
CA ILE A 23 13.35 4.39 11.83
C ILE A 23 14.16 3.62 10.77
N THR A 24 13.59 3.41 9.59
CA THR A 24 14.24 2.65 8.51
C THR A 24 15.36 3.41 7.80
N GLY A 25 15.39 4.74 7.92
CA GLY A 25 16.44 5.61 7.38
C GLY A 25 17.64 5.79 8.30
N GLY A 26 17.55 5.37 9.57
CA GLY A 26 18.57 5.63 10.59
C GLY A 26 18.55 7.07 11.12
N ASP A 27 17.42 7.77 10.96
CA ASP A 27 17.24 9.10 11.51
C ASP A 27 16.95 9.03 13.02
N SER A 28 17.14 10.17 13.66
CA SER A 28 16.88 10.35 15.08
C SER A 28 15.39 10.48 15.40
N LEU A 29 15.00 9.93 16.54
CA LEU A 29 13.62 9.83 17.04
C LEU A 29 13.53 10.38 18.46
N PHE A 30 12.42 11.03 18.76
CA PHE A 30 12.07 11.36 20.14
C PHE A 30 11.24 10.22 20.74
N ALA A 31 11.66 9.75 21.92
CA ALA A 31 10.89 8.81 22.73
C ALA A 31 10.83 9.31 24.17
N GLU A 32 9.81 8.85 24.89
CA GLU A 32 9.68 9.09 26.32
C GLU A 32 9.34 7.78 27.03
N PHE A 33 9.93 7.58 28.21
CA PHE A 33 9.35 6.63 29.15
C PHE A 33 8.16 7.28 29.82
N LYS A 34 7.12 6.50 30.09
CA LYS A 34 5.87 7.01 30.69
C LYS A 34 6.18 7.78 31.99
N GLY A 35 5.87 9.08 31.98
CA GLY A 35 6.10 9.97 33.13
C GLY A 35 7.55 10.43 33.32
N GLN A 36 8.42 10.27 32.32
CA GLN A 36 9.80 10.76 32.35
C GLN A 36 10.04 11.76 31.22
N GLN A 37 11.20 12.44 31.27
CA GLN A 37 11.60 13.38 30.24
C GLN A 37 11.86 12.67 28.91
N ALA A 38 11.41 13.28 27.82
CA ALA A 38 11.70 12.81 26.47
C ALA A 38 13.22 12.83 26.20
N PHE A 39 13.68 11.84 25.47
CA PHE A 39 15.05 11.71 25.02
C PHE A 39 15.08 11.42 23.52
N GLU A 40 16.24 11.66 22.94
CA GLU A 40 16.49 11.45 21.52
C GLU A 40 17.33 10.17 21.33
N PHE A 41 16.96 9.33 20.37
CA PHE A 41 17.69 8.10 20.05
C PHE A 41 17.54 7.69 18.59
N THR A 42 18.50 6.92 18.08
CA THR A 42 18.43 6.29 16.76
C THR A 42 18.11 4.81 16.94
N TYR A 43 17.13 4.31 16.19
CA TYR A 43 16.80 2.89 16.20
C TYR A 43 17.76 2.09 15.31
N ASP A 44 18.45 1.11 15.88
CA ASP A 44 19.45 0.26 15.20
C ASP A 44 18.97 -1.20 15.03
N GLY A 45 17.67 -1.43 15.18
CA GLY A 45 17.07 -2.76 15.18
C GLY A 45 16.35 -3.15 13.88
N LEU A 46 15.67 -4.29 13.92
CA LEU A 46 14.82 -4.81 12.86
C LEU A 46 13.34 -4.62 13.23
N LEU A 47 12.57 -4.07 12.31
CA LEU A 47 11.11 -4.09 12.38
C LEU A 47 10.59 -5.42 11.79
N TRP A 48 9.79 -6.17 12.55
CA TRP A 48 9.22 -7.45 12.12
C TRP A 48 7.72 -7.48 12.40
N PHE A 49 6.90 -7.64 11.36
CA PHE A 49 5.45 -7.65 11.48
C PHE A 49 4.88 -8.96 10.93
N CYS A 50 3.95 -9.55 11.68
CA CYS A 50 3.16 -10.69 11.24
C CYS A 50 1.74 -10.20 10.96
N MET A 51 1.32 -10.23 9.70
CA MET A 51 0.12 -9.53 9.24
C MET A 51 -0.68 -10.40 8.28
N ASN A 52 -2.01 -10.40 8.42
CA ASN A 52 -2.92 -11.06 7.46
C ASN A 52 -3.29 -10.14 6.29
N ARG A 53 -3.15 -8.83 6.48
CA ARG A 53 -3.34 -7.79 5.46
C ARG A 53 -2.19 -6.80 5.59
N LEU A 54 -1.60 -6.43 4.47
CA LEU A 54 -0.54 -5.42 4.46
C LEU A 54 -1.15 -4.04 4.77
N PRO A 55 -0.42 -3.16 5.48
CA PRO A 55 -0.95 -1.87 5.88
C PRO A 55 -1.15 -0.99 4.65
N LYS A 56 -2.22 -0.20 4.61
CA LYS A 56 -2.31 0.83 3.56
C LYS A 56 -1.57 2.09 4.00
N PHE A 57 -0.76 2.65 3.11
CA PHE A 57 -0.09 3.92 3.36
C PHE A 57 -0.98 5.09 2.93
N GLY A 58 -1.41 5.90 3.89
CA GLY A 58 -1.95 7.22 3.58
C GLY A 58 -0.82 8.13 3.10
N GLY A 59 -0.97 8.75 1.92
CA GLY A 59 -0.02 9.75 1.46
C GLY A 59 0.90 9.28 0.33
N ASP A 60 2.08 8.83 0.76
CA ASP A 60 3.22 8.60 -0.10
C ASP A 60 3.28 7.13 -0.56
N ASP A 61 3.08 6.94 -1.86
CA ASP A 61 3.20 5.68 -2.60
C ASP A 61 4.54 5.61 -3.36
N GLY A 62 5.50 6.48 -3.04
CA GLY A 62 6.82 6.46 -3.64
C GLY A 62 7.51 5.11 -3.41
N LYS A 63 8.15 4.61 -4.48
CA LYS A 63 8.89 3.34 -4.50
C LYS A 63 9.85 3.20 -3.30
N TRP A 64 10.43 4.30 -2.83
CA TRP A 64 11.36 4.31 -1.70
C TRP A 64 10.74 3.79 -0.38
N VAL A 65 9.44 3.96 -0.14
CA VAL A 65 8.79 3.40 1.06
C VAL A 65 8.79 1.88 0.96
N TYR A 66 8.42 1.34 -0.20
CA TYR A 66 8.31 -0.09 -0.45
C TYR A 66 9.67 -0.80 -0.54
N ASP A 67 10.72 -0.10 -0.98
CA ASP A 67 12.09 -0.62 -0.99
C ASP A 67 12.63 -0.93 0.43
N ARG A 68 11.99 -0.39 1.47
CA ARG A 68 12.31 -0.67 2.89
C ARG A 68 11.55 -1.86 3.47
N ILE A 69 10.71 -2.51 2.66
CA ILE A 69 9.79 -3.57 3.09
C ILE A 69 10.12 -4.85 2.34
N MET A 70 10.29 -5.94 3.08
CA MET A 70 10.43 -7.29 2.55
C MET A 70 9.17 -8.08 2.92
N VAL A 71 8.31 -8.31 1.93
CA VAL A 71 7.10 -9.12 2.11
C VAL A 71 7.44 -10.59 1.94
N VAL A 72 7.24 -11.39 2.98
CA VAL A 72 7.44 -12.85 2.97
C VAL A 72 6.08 -13.52 3.12
N GLU A 73 5.56 -14.04 2.01
CA GLU A 73 4.27 -14.73 2.00
C GLU A 73 4.38 -16.16 2.53
N CYS A 74 3.54 -16.50 3.51
CA CYS A 74 3.45 -17.83 4.11
C CYS A 74 2.19 -18.55 3.60
N ASN A 75 2.18 -18.90 2.31
CA ASN A 75 0.99 -19.48 1.64
C ASN A 75 0.72 -20.96 2.00
N ASN A 76 1.61 -21.61 2.74
CA ASN A 76 1.50 -23.03 3.08
C ASN A 76 0.64 -23.24 4.34
N ILE A 77 -0.63 -23.60 4.14
CA ILE A 77 -1.57 -23.91 5.23
C ILE A 77 -1.37 -25.35 5.69
N ILE A 78 -1.07 -25.55 6.98
CA ILE A 78 -0.88 -26.88 7.57
C ILE A 78 -2.23 -27.45 8.05
N PRO A 79 -2.71 -28.57 7.49
CA PRO A 79 -4.00 -29.13 7.89
C PRO A 79 -3.93 -29.71 9.32
N PRO A 80 -5.06 -29.75 10.07
CA PRO A 80 -5.07 -30.07 11.51
C PRO A 80 -4.35 -31.37 11.88
N GLU A 81 -4.47 -32.40 11.05
CA GLU A 81 -3.85 -33.72 11.25
C GLU A 81 -2.33 -33.72 11.07
N LYS A 82 -1.76 -32.70 10.42
CA LYS A 82 -0.29 -32.53 10.24
C LYS A 82 0.30 -31.47 11.16
N GLN A 83 -0.51 -30.81 11.99
CA GLN A 83 -0.03 -29.77 12.90
C GLN A 83 0.75 -30.39 14.07
N ASP A 84 2.03 -30.05 14.16
CA ASP A 84 2.88 -30.45 15.28
C ASP A 84 2.74 -29.47 16.45
N LYS A 85 2.04 -29.90 17.50
CA LYS A 85 1.82 -29.09 18.71
C LYS A 85 3.08 -28.82 19.53
N GLN A 86 4.16 -29.58 19.28
CA GLN A 86 5.45 -29.45 19.96
C GLN A 86 6.52 -28.80 19.07
N LEU A 87 6.12 -28.18 17.94
CA LEU A 87 7.06 -27.61 16.98
C LEU A 87 8.03 -26.61 17.62
N LEU A 88 7.54 -25.73 18.50
CA LEU A 88 8.39 -24.73 19.16
C LEU A 88 9.47 -25.36 20.03
N ASP A 89 9.13 -26.41 20.78
CA ASP A 89 10.10 -27.13 21.63
C ASP A 89 11.16 -27.84 20.78
N LYS A 90 10.76 -28.43 19.65
CA LYS A 90 11.69 -29.05 18.69
C LYS A 90 12.63 -28.03 18.07
N LEU A 91 12.11 -26.89 17.61
CA LEU A 91 12.91 -25.80 17.07
C LEU A 91 13.89 -25.24 18.12
N TYR A 92 13.45 -25.13 19.38
CA TYR A 92 14.32 -24.69 20.47
C TYR A 92 15.41 -25.71 20.80
N ALA A 93 15.10 -27.01 20.75
CA ALA A 93 16.10 -28.07 20.88
C ALA A 93 17.17 -27.98 19.78
N GLU A 94 16.78 -27.63 18.55
CA GLU A 94 17.68 -27.47 17.40
C GLU A 94 18.31 -26.07 17.27
N ARG A 95 18.14 -25.18 18.26
CA ARG A 95 18.57 -23.77 18.21
C ARG A 95 20.04 -23.58 17.79
N GLU A 96 20.93 -24.48 18.19
CA GLU A 96 22.36 -24.41 17.82
C GLU A 96 22.55 -24.53 16.30
N GLY A 97 21.81 -25.42 15.65
CA GLY A 97 21.81 -25.58 14.20
C GLY A 97 21.21 -24.36 13.48
N ILE A 98 20.14 -23.81 14.03
CA ILE A 98 19.49 -22.58 13.51
C ILE A 98 20.46 -21.40 13.59
N VAL A 99 21.10 -21.18 14.75
CA VAL A 99 22.10 -20.13 14.96
C VAL A 99 23.29 -20.34 14.03
N ARG A 100 23.80 -21.58 13.88
CA ARG A 100 24.88 -21.88 12.94
C ARG A 100 24.52 -21.49 11.51
N LYS A 101 23.29 -21.81 11.04
CA LYS A 101 22.82 -21.39 9.71
C LYS A 101 22.79 -19.87 9.57
N ALA A 102 22.31 -19.14 10.59
CA ALA A 102 22.31 -17.68 10.59
C ALA A 102 23.72 -17.08 10.54
N VAL A 103 24.68 -17.64 11.29
CA VAL A 103 26.09 -17.22 11.29
C VAL A 103 26.73 -17.42 9.91
N LEU A 104 26.47 -18.56 9.26
CA LEU A 104 26.98 -18.80 7.90
C LEU A 104 26.36 -17.82 6.88
N ALA A 105 25.07 -17.51 7.03
CA ALA A 105 24.38 -16.55 6.17
C ALA A 105 24.98 -15.15 6.30
N ILE A 106 25.20 -14.65 7.53
CA ILE A 106 25.80 -13.31 7.72
C ILE A 106 27.25 -13.26 7.22
N GLN A 107 28.04 -14.33 7.37
CA GLN A 107 29.40 -14.40 6.81
C GLN A 107 29.39 -14.27 5.28
N ASN A 108 28.42 -14.88 4.60
CA ASN A 108 28.26 -14.73 3.15
C ASN A 108 27.90 -13.30 2.75
N VAL A 109 27.02 -12.64 3.52
CA VAL A 109 26.66 -11.22 3.31
C VAL A 109 27.86 -10.29 3.57
N ILE A 110 28.68 -10.56 4.57
CA ILE A 110 29.91 -9.77 4.79
C ILE A 110 30.86 -9.96 3.60
N ARG A 111 31.07 -11.20 3.14
CA ARG A 111 31.98 -11.51 2.04
C ARG A 111 31.55 -10.87 0.71
N ASN A 112 30.25 -10.70 0.48
CA ASN A 112 29.72 -10.11 -0.76
C ASN A 112 29.56 -8.57 -0.69
N GLY A 113 30.10 -7.93 0.36
CA GLY A 113 30.07 -6.47 0.52
C GLY A 113 28.76 -5.95 1.09
N TYR A 114 28.18 -6.64 2.06
CA TYR A 114 26.93 -6.28 2.75
C TYR A 114 25.71 -6.24 1.83
N ARG A 115 25.70 -7.08 0.79
CA ARG A 115 24.58 -7.17 -0.17
C ARG A 115 23.67 -8.33 0.19
N PHE A 116 22.43 -8.00 0.53
CA PHE A 116 21.39 -9.00 0.72
C PHE A 116 20.89 -9.53 -0.62
N PHE A 117 20.56 -10.82 -0.66
CA PHE A 117 19.87 -11.41 -1.78
C PHE A 117 18.36 -11.33 -1.52
N GLU A 118 17.63 -10.72 -2.45
CA GLU A 118 16.17 -10.68 -2.42
C GLU A 118 15.60 -11.72 -3.39
N PRO A 119 14.83 -12.71 -2.88
CA PRO A 119 14.13 -13.66 -3.74
C PRO A 119 13.14 -12.95 -4.69
N LYS A 120 12.93 -13.53 -5.88
CA LYS A 120 11.94 -13.02 -6.85
C LYS A 120 10.54 -12.89 -6.26
N SER A 121 10.14 -13.80 -5.37
CA SER A 121 8.85 -13.74 -4.68
C SER A 121 8.66 -12.46 -3.87
N VAL A 122 9.73 -11.97 -3.21
CA VAL A 122 9.70 -10.70 -2.45
C VAL A 122 9.52 -9.51 -3.39
N ASN A 123 10.19 -9.51 -4.54
CA ASN A 123 10.05 -8.45 -5.54
C ASN A 123 8.62 -8.39 -6.09
N ILE A 124 8.05 -9.54 -6.47
CA ILE A 124 6.68 -9.63 -6.98
C ILE A 124 5.68 -9.17 -5.91
N ALA A 125 5.83 -9.64 -4.67
CA ALA A 125 4.95 -9.24 -3.56
C ALA A 125 5.05 -7.73 -3.28
N ARG A 126 6.24 -7.13 -3.39
CA ARG A 126 6.43 -5.68 -3.25
C ARG A 126 5.76 -4.90 -4.37
N GLU A 127 5.89 -5.34 -5.62
CA GLU A 127 5.24 -4.71 -6.77
C GLU A 127 3.71 -4.78 -6.65
N GLN A 128 3.18 -5.94 -6.27
CA GLN A 128 1.75 -6.11 -6.01
C GLN A 128 1.29 -5.19 -4.88
N TYR A 129 2.01 -5.16 -3.77
CA TYR A 129 1.68 -4.30 -2.64
C TYR A 129 1.69 -2.80 -2.99
N MET A 130 2.65 -2.37 -3.80
CA MET A 130 2.71 -0.99 -4.31
C MET A 130 1.52 -0.68 -5.23
N SER A 131 1.12 -1.63 -6.07
CA SER A 131 -0.06 -1.51 -6.95
C SER A 131 -1.36 -1.43 -6.14
N ASP A 132 -1.53 -2.31 -5.14
CA ASP A 132 -2.71 -2.40 -4.30
C ASP A 132 -2.92 -1.15 -3.42
N ASN A 133 -1.84 -0.49 -3.04
CA ASN A 133 -1.89 0.77 -2.30
C ASN A 133 -2.16 2.00 -3.17
N ASN A 134 -2.22 1.86 -4.50
CA ASN A 134 -2.51 2.97 -5.38
C ASN A 134 -4.02 3.30 -5.36
N THR A 135 -4.38 4.32 -4.57
CA THR A 135 -5.77 4.75 -4.38
C THR A 135 -6.48 5.11 -5.67
N VAL A 136 -5.75 5.62 -6.68
CA VAL A 136 -6.33 5.97 -7.97
C VAL A 136 -6.71 4.71 -8.74
N VAL A 137 -5.85 3.68 -8.71
CA VAL A 137 -6.11 2.38 -9.36
C VAL A 137 -7.24 1.65 -8.63
N SER A 138 -7.23 1.64 -7.29
CA SER A 138 -8.32 1.06 -6.49
C SER A 138 -9.66 1.73 -6.81
N PHE A 139 -9.71 3.06 -6.77
CA PHE A 139 -10.89 3.81 -7.18
C PHE A 139 -11.31 3.48 -8.61
N TRP A 140 -10.37 3.43 -9.56
CA TRP A 140 -10.69 3.13 -10.95
C TRP A 140 -11.34 1.75 -11.10
N ASN A 141 -10.80 0.73 -10.44
CA ASN A 141 -11.31 -0.63 -10.52
C ASN A 141 -12.65 -0.83 -9.80
N GLU A 142 -12.85 -0.16 -8.68
CA GLU A 142 -14.08 -0.29 -7.89
C GLU A 142 -15.22 0.60 -8.40
N CYS A 143 -14.90 1.80 -8.87
CA CYS A 143 -15.89 2.84 -9.12
C CYS A 143 -16.14 3.16 -10.59
N MET A 144 -15.25 2.76 -11.50
CA MET A 144 -15.38 3.08 -12.93
C MET A 144 -15.82 1.86 -13.74
N VAL A 145 -16.65 2.11 -14.76
CA VAL A 145 -17.14 1.10 -15.70
C VAL A 145 -16.98 1.59 -17.13
N GLN A 146 -16.86 0.66 -18.07
CA GLN A 146 -16.89 0.99 -19.49
C GLN A 146 -18.29 1.44 -19.92
N ARG A 147 -18.34 2.38 -20.86
CA ARG A 147 -19.58 2.85 -21.49
C ARG A 147 -19.50 2.81 -23.01
N ASN A 148 -20.63 2.52 -23.63
CA ASN A 148 -20.77 2.48 -25.09
C ASN A 148 -21.20 3.82 -25.68
N LYS A 149 -21.94 4.64 -24.93
CA LYS A 149 -22.42 5.97 -25.35
C LYS A 149 -22.30 6.96 -24.20
N ILE A 150 -22.02 8.21 -24.53
CA ILE A 150 -21.98 9.31 -23.56
C ILE A 150 -23.42 9.78 -23.34
N SER A 151 -24.06 9.29 -22.28
CA SER A 151 -25.42 9.71 -21.87
C SER A 151 -25.45 10.45 -20.52
N ASP A 152 -24.33 10.46 -19.79
CA ASP A 152 -24.24 11.08 -18.47
C ASP A 152 -23.49 12.41 -18.47
N LYS A 153 -23.53 13.09 -17.33
CA LYS A 153 -22.82 14.35 -17.08
C LYS A 153 -21.49 14.13 -16.33
N ALA A 154 -20.88 12.94 -16.42
CA ALA A 154 -19.64 12.60 -15.70
C ALA A 154 -18.41 13.25 -16.35
N THR A 155 -18.14 14.50 -15.99
CA THR A 155 -16.90 15.19 -16.37
C THR A 155 -15.71 14.64 -15.58
N VAL A 156 -14.50 14.76 -16.15
CA VAL A 156 -13.25 14.40 -15.46
C VAL A 156 -13.15 15.15 -14.12
N GLY A 157 -13.62 16.40 -14.06
CA GLY A 157 -13.69 17.18 -12.81
C GLY A 157 -14.60 16.53 -11.77
N LYS A 158 -15.83 16.17 -12.14
CA LYS A 158 -16.77 15.49 -11.23
C LYS A 158 -16.27 14.13 -10.77
N ILE A 159 -15.68 13.35 -11.67
CA ILE A 159 -15.08 12.06 -11.35
C ILE A 159 -13.96 12.24 -10.33
N TYR A 160 -13.12 13.28 -10.49
CA TYR A 160 -12.09 13.60 -9.51
C TYR A 160 -12.67 14.07 -8.16
N ASP A 161 -13.79 14.80 -8.15
CA ASP A 161 -14.48 15.16 -6.91
C ASP A 161 -15.05 13.94 -6.19
N VAL A 162 -15.63 12.99 -6.94
CA VAL A 162 -16.08 11.70 -6.40
C VAL A 162 -14.89 10.87 -5.89
N TYR A 163 -13.76 10.86 -6.59
CA TYR A 163 -12.53 10.21 -6.12
C TYR A 163 -12.06 10.78 -4.77
N LYS A 164 -12.02 12.12 -4.61
CA LYS A 164 -11.66 12.73 -3.32
C LYS A 164 -12.57 12.29 -2.19
N ALA A 165 -13.88 12.18 -2.47
CA ALA A 165 -14.86 11.71 -1.50
C ALA A 165 -14.68 10.23 -1.16
N TRP A 166 -14.45 9.41 -2.17
CA TRP A 166 -14.14 8.00 -2.00
C TRP A 166 -12.87 7.80 -1.15
N CYS A 167 -11.86 8.64 -1.33
CA CYS A 167 -10.67 8.65 -0.46
C CYS A 167 -10.99 9.01 1.00
N GLN A 168 -11.98 9.88 1.26
CA GLN A 168 -12.44 10.18 2.63
C GLN A 168 -13.04 8.96 3.30
N ASP A 169 -13.81 8.16 2.56
CA ASP A 169 -14.46 6.97 3.10
C ASP A 169 -13.51 5.77 3.22
N ASN A 170 -12.55 5.62 2.30
CA ASN A 170 -11.78 4.38 2.14
C ASN A 170 -10.28 4.47 2.47
N ASN A 171 -9.70 5.68 2.52
CA ASN A 171 -8.26 5.87 2.69
C ASN A 171 -7.91 7.05 3.61
N SER A 172 -8.73 7.25 4.64
CA SER A 172 -8.54 8.29 5.67
C SER A 172 -8.41 9.72 5.11
N GLY A 173 -9.05 9.99 3.96
CA GLY A 173 -9.09 11.31 3.35
C GLY A 173 -7.90 11.70 2.49
N TYR A 174 -6.88 10.83 2.35
CA TYR A 174 -5.77 11.15 1.48
C TYR A 174 -6.14 10.92 0.00
N ALA A 175 -6.22 12.00 -0.76
CA ALA A 175 -6.45 11.99 -2.21
C ALA A 175 -5.25 12.57 -2.95
N LYS A 176 -4.80 11.87 -3.99
CA LYS A 176 -3.80 12.37 -4.96
C LYS A 176 -4.30 13.63 -5.67
N SER A 177 -3.38 14.49 -6.11
CA SER A 177 -3.72 15.69 -6.86
C SER A 177 -4.38 15.36 -8.21
N ALA A 178 -5.09 16.32 -8.80
CA ALA A 178 -5.74 16.14 -10.09
C ALA A 178 -4.74 15.81 -11.22
N LYS A 179 -3.49 16.26 -11.11
CA LYS A 179 -2.42 15.95 -12.07
C LYS A 179 -1.98 14.49 -11.92
N GLU A 180 -1.69 14.05 -10.69
CA GLU A 180 -1.32 12.66 -10.40
C GLU A 180 -2.42 11.68 -10.79
N PHE A 181 -3.68 11.99 -10.44
CA PHE A 181 -4.85 11.20 -10.82
C PHE A 181 -4.90 10.93 -12.33
N ARG A 182 -4.73 11.98 -13.15
CA ARG A 182 -4.74 11.85 -14.62
C ARG A 182 -3.55 11.06 -15.15
N ASN A 183 -2.36 11.28 -14.61
CA ASN A 183 -1.14 10.60 -15.04
C ASN A 183 -1.22 9.10 -14.72
N ILE A 184 -1.60 8.76 -13.49
CA ILE A 184 -1.74 7.37 -13.04
C ILE A 184 -2.77 6.62 -13.88
N ILE A 185 -3.93 7.23 -14.18
CA ILE A 185 -4.95 6.58 -15.04
C ILE A 185 -4.43 6.36 -16.46
N SER A 186 -3.67 7.32 -17.00
CA SER A 186 -3.09 7.21 -18.34
C SER A 186 -2.08 6.07 -18.41
N GLU A 187 -1.23 5.96 -17.40
CA GLU A 187 -0.26 4.86 -17.27
C GLU A 187 -0.95 3.51 -17.05
N TYR A 188 -1.92 3.44 -16.15
CA TYR A 188 -2.69 2.23 -15.84
C TYR A 188 -3.42 1.67 -17.07
N LEU A 189 -3.99 2.54 -17.91
CA LEU A 189 -4.68 2.14 -19.14
C LEU A 189 -3.74 2.06 -20.36
N ASN A 190 -2.44 2.28 -20.15
CA ASN A 190 -1.42 2.30 -21.20
C ASN A 190 -1.80 3.17 -22.41
N THR A 191 -2.28 4.39 -22.16
CA THR A 191 -2.73 5.31 -23.21
C THR A 191 -2.59 6.77 -22.78
N SER A 192 -2.54 7.70 -23.73
CA SER A 192 -2.38 9.12 -23.41
C SER A 192 -3.69 9.75 -22.91
N TYR A 193 -3.57 10.79 -22.07
CA TYR A 193 -4.73 11.54 -21.58
C TYR A 193 -5.60 12.14 -22.70
N SER A 194 -4.99 12.56 -23.81
CA SER A 194 -5.70 13.07 -24.99
C SER A 194 -6.53 12.00 -25.69
N ASN A 195 -6.05 10.74 -25.70
CA ASN A 195 -6.80 9.61 -26.24
C ASN A 195 -7.92 9.17 -25.30
N LEU A 196 -7.72 9.28 -23.99
CA LEU A 196 -8.74 8.94 -22.99
C LEU A 196 -9.91 9.91 -22.93
N THR A 197 -9.69 11.17 -23.31
CA THR A 197 -10.66 12.24 -23.08
C THR A 197 -11.17 12.89 -24.36
N VAL A 198 -12.33 13.51 -24.28
CA VAL A 198 -12.94 14.33 -25.33
C VAL A 198 -13.60 15.55 -24.71
N ARG A 199 -13.62 16.66 -25.44
CA ARG A 199 -14.31 17.88 -25.02
C ARG A 199 -15.78 17.78 -25.42
N SER A 200 -16.67 17.94 -24.44
CA SER A 200 -18.12 18.01 -24.59
C SER A 200 -18.61 19.42 -24.25
N LYS A 201 -19.90 19.69 -24.50
CA LYS A 201 -20.57 20.95 -24.12
C LYS A 201 -20.50 21.22 -22.62
N SER A 202 -20.48 20.17 -21.80
CA SER A 202 -20.43 20.23 -20.33
C SER A 202 -19.01 20.22 -19.75
N GLY A 203 -17.96 20.08 -20.57
CA GLY A 203 -16.57 20.00 -20.13
C GLY A 203 -15.81 18.79 -20.71
N ILE A 204 -14.66 18.47 -20.12
CA ILE A 204 -13.86 17.31 -20.53
C ILE A 204 -14.43 16.04 -19.89
N ILE A 205 -14.62 14.98 -20.67
CA ILE A 205 -15.16 13.69 -20.25
C ILE A 205 -14.23 12.56 -20.70
N TYR A 206 -14.24 11.41 -20.02
CA TYR A 206 -13.60 10.19 -20.54
C TYR A 206 -14.42 9.62 -21.69
N ARG A 207 -13.80 9.09 -22.75
CA ARG A 207 -14.53 8.58 -23.92
C ARG A 207 -15.35 7.34 -23.57
N ASN A 208 -14.64 6.31 -23.11
CA ASN A 208 -15.18 4.96 -22.97
C ASN A 208 -15.45 4.56 -21.52
N TYR A 209 -15.31 5.50 -20.57
CA TYR A 209 -15.44 5.21 -19.14
C TYR A 209 -16.35 6.21 -18.44
N THR A 210 -17.02 5.76 -17.40
CA THR A 210 -17.83 6.58 -16.48
C THR A 210 -17.91 5.92 -15.10
N LEU A 211 -18.51 6.59 -14.13
CA LEU A 211 -18.78 6.03 -12.80
C LEU A 211 -19.87 4.95 -12.90
N SER A 212 -19.70 3.88 -12.11
CA SER A 212 -20.72 2.85 -11.93
C SER A 212 -22.02 3.46 -11.38
N VAL A 213 -23.15 2.77 -11.59
CA VAL A 213 -24.45 3.22 -11.06
C VAL A 213 -24.40 3.30 -9.54
N ASP A 214 -23.81 2.29 -8.89
CA ASP A 214 -23.69 2.22 -7.44
C ASP A 214 -22.84 3.38 -6.89
N THR A 215 -21.71 3.67 -7.54
CA THR A 215 -20.86 4.81 -7.16
C THR A 215 -21.60 6.14 -7.34
N LYS A 216 -22.35 6.32 -8.43
CA LYS A 216 -23.15 7.55 -8.63
C LYS A 216 -24.22 7.72 -7.56
N GLN A 217 -24.84 6.63 -7.11
CA GLN A 217 -25.83 6.67 -6.02
C GLN A 217 -25.17 6.96 -4.67
N GLN A 218 -24.09 6.25 -4.35
CA GLN A 218 -23.34 6.43 -3.10
C GLN A 218 -22.83 7.86 -2.95
N TYR A 219 -22.25 8.42 -4.02
CA TYR A 219 -21.69 9.78 -4.03
C TYR A 219 -22.61 10.83 -4.67
N CYS A 220 -23.93 10.60 -4.64
CA CYS A 220 -24.91 11.46 -5.32
C CYS A 220 -24.86 12.93 -4.88
N ARG A 221 -24.53 13.22 -3.62
CA ARG A 221 -24.38 14.60 -3.11
C ARG A 221 -23.25 15.37 -3.80
N ILE A 222 -22.23 14.67 -4.28
CA ILE A 222 -21.02 15.25 -4.88
C ILE A 222 -21.10 15.18 -6.39
N TYR A 223 -21.52 14.03 -6.92
CA TYR A 223 -21.70 13.82 -8.35
C TYR A 223 -22.88 14.64 -8.93
N GLY A 224 -23.95 14.76 -8.15
CA GLY A 224 -25.27 15.25 -8.57
C GLY A 224 -26.16 14.13 -9.12
N TYR A 225 -27.22 14.53 -9.84
CA TYR A 225 -28.13 13.59 -10.51
C TYR A 225 -27.96 13.65 -12.03
N ASP A 226 -27.90 12.47 -12.66
CA ASP A 226 -28.14 12.32 -14.09
C ASP A 226 -29.66 12.17 -14.27
N THR A 227 -30.29 13.08 -15.02
CA THR A 227 -31.65 12.86 -15.50
C THR A 227 -31.59 11.70 -16.48
N ILE A 228 -32.06 10.53 -16.05
CA ILE A 228 -32.30 9.40 -16.95
C ILE A 228 -33.36 9.88 -17.94
N VAL A 229 -32.98 9.96 -19.22
CA VAL A 229 -33.92 10.06 -20.35
C VAL A 229 -33.87 8.72 -21.07
#